data_AF-A0A4Q3U1U1-F1
#
_entry.id   AF-A0A4Q3U1U1-F1
#
_cell.length_a   1.000
_cell.length_b   1.000
_cell.length_c   1.000
_cell.angle_alpha   90.00
_cell.angle_beta   90.00
_cell.angle_gamma   90.00
#
_symmetry.space_group_name_H-M   'P 1'
#
loop_
_entity.id
_entity.type
_entity.pdbx_description
1 polymer ?
#
loop_
_entity_poly.entity_id
_entity_poly.type
_entity_poly.pdbx_seq_one_letter_code
_entity_poly.pdbx_strand_id
1 'polypeptide(L)'
;MIAAAFALLLLQQPAPTVVWETPAPEPVVETPVPAVQHSVPAWGLADPFGFERARCSPLVRGAKSMEVCQAEVREQLALAMGADLPEALRPSGMAGDCQMIQANAGGSAYAVQCGPQSRAASAPSALREMDCRPRPVEGGFSSECRPVDATDGKGLSIKLWGDKD
;
A
#
# COMPACT_ATOMS: atom_id res chain seq x y z
N MET A 1 -9.60 -20.46 -90.04
CA MET A 1 -8.56 -20.17 -89.01
C MET A 1 -8.80 -18.87 -88.22
N ILE A 2 -9.82 -18.05 -88.52
CA ILE A 2 -10.08 -16.77 -87.79
C ILE A 2 -11.13 -16.94 -86.66
N ALA A 3 -12.05 -17.91 -86.79
CA ALA A 3 -13.08 -18.16 -85.78
C ALA A 3 -12.54 -18.72 -84.46
N ALA A 4 -11.44 -19.48 -84.48
CA ALA A 4 -10.83 -20.03 -83.27
C ALA A 4 -10.08 -18.97 -82.43
N ALA A 5 -9.65 -17.86 -83.05
CA ALA A 5 -8.95 -16.78 -82.35
C ALA A 5 -9.92 -15.88 -81.55
N PHE A 6 -11.16 -15.72 -82.02
CA PHE A 6 -12.18 -14.94 -81.31
C PHE A 6 -12.72 -15.64 -80.05
N ALA A 7 -12.76 -16.97 -80.03
CA ALA A 7 -13.20 -17.73 -78.88
C ALA A 7 -12.23 -17.64 -77.69
N LEU A 8 -10.92 -17.51 -77.94
CA LEU A 8 -9.91 -17.35 -76.88
C LEU A 8 -9.89 -15.94 -76.27
N LEU A 9 -10.32 -14.93 -77.02
CA LEU A 9 -10.34 -13.54 -76.52
C LEU A 9 -11.49 -13.27 -75.53
N LEU A 10 -12.57 -14.06 -75.60
CA LEU A 10 -13.73 -13.93 -74.71
C LEU A 10 -13.51 -14.56 -73.32
N LEU A 11 -12.48 -15.39 -73.14
CA LEU A 11 -12.15 -16.04 -71.86
C LEU A 11 -11.24 -15.22 -70.95
N GLN A 12 -10.77 -14.03 -71.38
CA GLN A 12 -9.89 -13.18 -70.58
C GLN A 12 -10.62 -12.14 -69.72
N GLN A 13 -11.87 -12.42 -69.30
CA GLN A 13 -12.56 -11.53 -68.38
C GLN A 13 -11.84 -11.51 -67.02
N PRO A 14 -11.27 -10.38 -66.57
CA PRO A 14 -10.69 -10.29 -65.25
C PRO A 14 -11.81 -10.43 -64.22
N ALA A 15 -11.62 -11.30 -63.23
CA ALA A 15 -12.58 -11.45 -62.15
C ALA A 15 -12.84 -10.09 -61.50
N PRO A 16 -14.10 -9.71 -61.23
CA PRO A 16 -14.40 -8.46 -60.55
C PRO A 16 -13.78 -8.53 -59.15
N THR A 17 -12.73 -7.74 -58.94
CA THR A 17 -12.15 -7.53 -57.62
C THR A 17 -13.18 -6.80 -56.78
N VAL A 18 -13.88 -7.54 -55.92
CA VAL A 18 -14.75 -6.98 -54.88
C VAL A 18 -13.85 -6.27 -53.87
N VAL A 19 -13.72 -4.96 -54.01
CA VAL A 19 -13.08 -4.10 -53.01
C VAL A 19 -14.14 -3.88 -51.93
N TRP A 20 -13.97 -4.53 -50.78
CA TRP A 20 -14.71 -4.17 -49.59
C TRP A 20 -14.17 -2.82 -49.11
N GLU A 21 -14.92 -1.75 -49.35
CA GLU A 21 -14.67 -0.45 -48.73
C GLU A 21 -14.63 -0.69 -47.22
N THR A 22 -13.43 -0.64 -46.63
CA THR A 22 -13.32 -0.69 -45.17
C THR A 22 -13.93 0.59 -44.67
N PRO A 23 -15.03 0.58 -43.89
CA PRO A 23 -15.61 1.80 -43.37
C PRO A 23 -14.50 2.57 -42.65
N ALA A 24 -14.31 3.83 -43.03
CA ALA A 24 -13.38 4.70 -42.32
C ALA A 24 -13.72 4.61 -40.83
N PRO A 25 -12.73 4.42 -39.95
CA PRO A 25 -13.00 4.33 -38.52
C PRO A 25 -13.77 5.58 -38.12
N GLU A 26 -15.01 5.40 -37.69
CA GLU A 26 -15.81 6.50 -37.16
C GLU A 26 -14.99 7.16 -36.06
N PRO A 27 -14.90 8.50 -36.04
CA PRO A 27 -14.18 9.18 -34.98
C PRO A 27 -14.82 8.74 -33.66
N VAL A 28 -14.03 8.06 -32.84
CA VAL A 28 -14.44 7.70 -31.48
C VAL A 28 -14.69 9.02 -30.78
N VAL A 29 -15.96 9.41 -30.71
CA VAL A 29 -16.41 10.47 -29.84
C VAL A 29 -16.18 9.93 -28.45
N GLU A 30 -15.07 10.34 -27.83
CA GLU A 30 -14.80 10.09 -26.41
C GLU A 30 -15.99 10.67 -25.65
N THR A 31 -16.92 9.78 -25.30
CA THR A 31 -18.02 10.13 -24.42
C THR A 31 -17.36 10.48 -23.09
N PRO A 32 -17.48 11.73 -22.60
CA PRO A 32 -16.85 12.10 -21.34
C PRO A 32 -17.38 11.16 -20.27
N VAL A 33 -16.47 10.42 -19.63
CA VAL A 33 -16.80 9.55 -18.51
C VAL A 33 -17.52 10.42 -17.49
N PRO A 34 -18.76 10.08 -17.07
CA PRO A 34 -19.47 10.87 -16.09
C PRO A 34 -18.60 11.02 -14.86
N ALA A 35 -18.34 12.28 -14.46
CA ALA A 35 -17.57 12.57 -13.26
C ALA A 35 -18.21 11.83 -12.08
N VAL A 36 -17.45 10.93 -11.46
CA VAL A 36 -17.95 10.17 -10.32
C VAL A 36 -18.19 11.17 -9.20
N GLN A 37 -19.45 11.30 -8.79
CA GLN A 37 -19.83 12.29 -7.79
C GLN A 37 -19.27 11.88 -6.43
N HIS A 38 -18.50 12.78 -5.82
CA HIS A 38 -17.98 12.62 -4.46
C HIS A 38 -18.54 13.70 -3.53
N SER A 39 -18.61 13.40 -2.24
CA SER A 39 -19.10 14.33 -1.20
C SER A 39 -17.97 15.11 -0.50
N VAL A 40 -16.73 14.96 -0.95
CA VAL A 40 -15.55 15.59 -0.32
C VAL A 40 -15.50 17.10 -0.63
N PRO A 41 -15.47 17.97 0.40
CA PRO A 41 -15.32 19.42 0.22
C PRO A 41 -13.89 19.79 -0.16
N ALA A 42 -13.69 20.99 -0.73
CA ALA A 42 -12.37 21.45 -1.19
C ALA A 42 -11.26 21.40 -0.12
N TRP A 43 -11.58 21.71 1.13
CA TRP A 43 -10.61 21.62 2.24
C TRP A 43 -10.19 20.16 2.54
N GLY A 44 -11.08 19.19 2.28
CA GLY A 44 -10.78 17.78 2.47
C GLY A 44 -9.90 17.20 1.37
N LEU A 45 -9.88 17.84 0.19
CA LEU A 45 -8.89 17.54 -0.85
C LEU A 45 -7.51 18.10 -0.49
N ALA A 46 -7.47 19.25 0.20
CA ALA A 46 -6.23 19.86 0.66
C ALA A 46 -5.62 19.14 1.89
N ASP A 47 -6.45 18.64 2.81
CA ASP A 47 -6.03 17.83 3.97
C ASP A 47 -6.91 16.58 4.11
N PRO A 48 -6.58 15.48 3.42
CA PRO A 48 -7.40 14.26 3.44
C PRO A 48 -7.34 13.53 4.79
N PHE A 49 -6.24 13.65 5.54
CA PHE A 49 -6.13 13.09 6.89
C PHE A 49 -6.96 13.90 7.90
N GLY A 50 -6.93 15.23 7.81
CA GLY A 50 -7.79 16.10 8.61
C GLY A 50 -9.27 15.85 8.32
N PHE A 51 -9.62 15.60 7.06
CA PHE A 51 -10.98 15.25 6.67
C PHE A 51 -11.46 13.94 7.31
N GLU A 52 -10.67 12.87 7.22
CA GLU A 52 -10.98 11.59 7.88
C GLU A 52 -11.17 11.76 9.39
N ARG A 53 -10.25 12.47 10.06
CA ARG A 53 -10.34 12.73 11.51
C ARG A 53 -11.60 13.51 11.87
N ALA A 54 -11.97 14.53 11.10
CA ALA A 54 -13.14 15.33 11.36
C ALA A 54 -14.44 14.50 11.22
N ARG A 55 -14.54 13.71 10.14
CA ARG A 55 -15.73 12.88 9.85
C ARG A 55 -15.86 11.68 10.79
N CYS A 56 -14.75 11.09 11.20
CA CYS A 56 -14.74 9.93 12.11
C CYS A 56 -14.53 10.28 13.59
N SER A 57 -14.63 11.57 13.94
CA SER A 57 -14.67 11.99 15.33
C SER A 57 -15.87 11.34 16.06
N PRO A 58 -15.76 11.05 17.36
CA PRO A 58 -16.85 10.41 18.13
C PRO A 58 -18.18 11.19 18.07
N LEU A 59 -18.10 12.52 17.99
CA LEU A 59 -19.26 13.41 17.90
C LEU A 59 -19.99 13.30 16.56
N VAL A 60 -19.26 13.06 15.47
CA VAL A 60 -19.84 12.97 14.11
C VAL A 60 -20.24 11.55 13.77
N ARG A 61 -19.42 10.53 14.11
CA ARG A 61 -19.73 9.13 13.78
C ARG A 61 -20.88 8.54 14.61
N GLY A 62 -21.16 9.09 15.78
CA GLY A 62 -22.16 8.55 16.70
C GLY A 62 -21.87 7.10 17.10
N ALA A 63 -22.87 6.22 16.92
CA ALA A 63 -22.75 4.80 17.27
C ALA A 63 -21.94 3.96 16.27
N LYS A 64 -21.64 4.51 15.09
CA LYS A 64 -20.93 3.80 14.03
C LYS A 64 -19.51 3.43 14.47
N SER A 65 -19.04 2.23 14.16
CA SER A 65 -17.65 1.86 14.48
C SER A 65 -16.65 2.74 13.73
N MET A 66 -15.43 2.78 14.27
CA MET A 66 -14.35 3.58 13.72
C MET A 66 -14.01 3.05 12.31
N GLU A 67 -13.86 1.73 12.18
CA GLU A 67 -13.48 1.05 10.93
C GLU A 67 -14.48 1.31 9.81
N VAL A 68 -15.79 1.22 10.10
CA VAL A 68 -16.83 1.47 9.09
C VAL A 68 -16.85 2.95 8.69
N CYS A 69 -16.59 3.87 9.63
CA CYS A 69 -16.49 5.29 9.29
C CYS A 69 -15.30 5.55 8.34
N GLN A 70 -14.12 5.03 8.67
CA GLN A 70 -12.93 5.23 7.85
C GLN A 70 -13.08 4.62 6.46
N ALA A 71 -13.65 3.42 6.36
CA ALA A 71 -13.86 2.76 5.07
C ALA A 71 -14.68 3.64 4.11
N GLU A 72 -15.82 4.17 4.56
CA GLU A 72 -16.67 5.03 3.74
C GLU A 72 -16.01 6.36 3.40
N VAL A 73 -15.31 6.99 4.36
CA VAL A 73 -14.63 8.26 4.09
C VAL A 73 -13.48 8.08 3.10
N ARG A 74 -12.73 6.98 3.20
CA ARG A 74 -11.64 6.64 2.27
C ARG A 74 -12.16 6.29 0.89
N GLU A 75 -13.32 5.66 0.77
CA GLU A 75 -13.99 5.45 -0.51
C GLU A 75 -14.34 6.78 -1.17
N GLN A 76 -14.92 7.74 -0.42
CA GLN A 76 -15.22 9.08 -0.94
C GLN A 76 -13.96 9.84 -1.35
N LEU A 77 -12.87 9.72 -0.58
CA LEU A 77 -11.58 10.30 -0.92
C LEU A 77 -10.95 9.65 -2.16
N ALA A 78 -11.09 8.34 -2.33
CA ALA A 78 -10.62 7.62 -3.52
C ALA A 78 -11.38 8.04 -4.78
N LEU A 79 -12.70 8.26 -4.66
CA LEU A 79 -13.49 8.81 -5.77
C LEU A 79 -13.09 10.25 -6.12
N ALA A 80 -12.69 11.04 -5.13
CA ALA A 80 -12.37 12.45 -5.32
C ALA A 80 -10.93 12.71 -5.81
N MET A 81 -9.97 11.91 -5.34
CA MET A 81 -8.53 12.11 -5.60
C MET A 81 -7.94 11.06 -6.54
N GLY A 82 -8.57 9.90 -6.68
CA GLY A 82 -8.07 8.80 -7.52
C GLY A 82 -6.63 8.42 -7.17
N ALA A 83 -5.73 8.59 -8.14
CA ALA A 83 -4.31 8.28 -8.00
C ALA A 83 -3.56 9.18 -7.01
N ASP A 84 -4.05 10.40 -6.79
CA ASP A 84 -3.42 11.39 -5.89
C ASP A 84 -3.69 11.09 -4.41
N LEU A 85 -4.52 10.08 -4.11
CA LEU A 85 -4.81 9.67 -2.74
C LEU A 85 -3.55 9.10 -2.07
N PRO A 86 -3.15 9.60 -0.87
CA PRO A 86 -2.04 9.04 -0.11
C PRO A 86 -2.24 7.54 0.17
N GLU A 87 -1.16 6.76 0.06
CA GLU A 87 -1.16 5.30 0.26
C GLU A 87 -1.87 4.87 1.56
N ALA A 88 -1.58 5.57 2.66
CA ALA A 88 -2.12 5.26 3.98
C ALA A 88 -3.65 5.43 4.08
N LEU A 89 -4.27 6.16 3.14
CA LEU A 89 -5.71 6.39 3.07
C LEU A 89 -6.40 5.55 1.99
N ARG A 90 -5.66 4.74 1.22
CA ARG A 90 -6.31 3.88 0.22
C ARG A 90 -7.26 2.88 0.89
N PRO A 91 -8.42 2.63 0.28
CA PRO A 91 -9.29 1.55 0.70
C PRO A 91 -8.54 0.22 0.63
N SER A 92 -8.70 -0.61 1.66
CA SER A 92 -8.16 -1.97 1.66
C SER A 92 -8.63 -2.73 0.42
N GLY A 93 -7.68 -3.29 -0.35
CA GLY A 93 -7.96 -3.97 -1.62
C GLY A 93 -7.77 -3.12 -2.89
N MET A 94 -7.53 -1.80 -2.78
CA MET A 94 -7.04 -0.99 -3.90
C MET A 94 -5.49 -1.04 -3.93
N ALA A 95 -4.97 -1.94 -4.78
CA ALA A 95 -3.58 -2.05 -5.26
C ALA A 95 -2.48 -1.39 -4.37
N GLY A 96 -1.83 -2.20 -3.53
CA GLY A 96 -0.67 -1.77 -2.72
C GLY A 96 -0.30 -2.74 -1.59
N ASP A 97 -1.21 -3.62 -1.18
CA ASP A 97 -1.05 -4.46 0.02
C ASP A 97 -0.18 -5.71 -0.15
N CYS A 98 0.70 -5.74 -1.16
CA CYS A 98 1.63 -6.84 -1.38
C CYS A 98 2.98 -6.50 -0.75
N GLN A 99 3.33 -7.15 0.36
CA GLN A 99 4.64 -6.99 1.00
C GLN A 99 5.45 -8.29 0.96
N MET A 100 6.78 -8.16 0.88
CA MET A 100 7.71 -9.27 1.06
C MET A 100 7.77 -9.65 2.54
N ILE A 101 7.21 -10.80 2.90
CA ILE A 101 7.30 -11.39 4.23
C ILE A 101 8.40 -12.46 4.26
N GLN A 102 9.08 -12.61 5.40
CA GLN A 102 10.04 -13.69 5.57
C GLN A 102 9.28 -15.01 5.79
N ALA A 103 9.43 -15.98 4.88
CA ALA A 103 8.71 -17.26 4.99
C ALA A 103 9.46 -18.20 5.93
N ASN A 104 8.84 -18.56 7.06
CA ASN A 104 9.43 -19.46 8.06
C ASN A 104 9.51 -20.94 7.63
N ALA A 105 9.16 -21.29 6.39
CA ALA A 105 9.20 -22.68 5.92
C ALA A 105 9.62 -22.82 4.45
N GLY A 106 10.89 -23.22 4.25
CA GLY A 106 11.24 -24.29 3.31
C GLY A 106 11.10 -24.07 1.80
N GLY A 107 11.32 -22.87 1.26
CA GLY A 107 11.42 -22.75 -0.21
C GLY A 107 11.94 -21.44 -0.78
N SER A 108 11.68 -20.32 -0.12
CA SER A 108 12.35 -19.04 -0.40
C SER A 108 12.33 -18.19 0.86
N ALA A 109 13.40 -17.44 1.14
CA ALA A 109 13.50 -16.63 2.35
C ALA A 109 12.44 -15.51 2.40
N TYR A 110 11.83 -15.17 1.26
CA TYR A 110 10.86 -14.11 1.11
C TYR A 110 9.70 -14.54 0.23
N ALA A 111 8.46 -14.34 0.70
CA ALA A 111 7.24 -14.54 -0.05
C ALA A 111 6.48 -13.21 -0.14
N VAL A 112 5.82 -12.94 -1.26
CA VAL A 112 4.95 -11.77 -1.39
C VAL A 112 3.57 -12.14 -0.83
N GLN A 113 3.18 -11.54 0.29
CA GLN A 113 1.83 -11.68 0.84
C GLN A 113 1.02 -10.45 0.47
N CYS A 114 -0.03 -10.66 -0.32
CA CYS A 114 -1.02 -9.65 -0.66
C CYS A 114 -2.25 -9.83 0.23
N GLY A 115 -2.59 -8.81 1.02
CA GLY A 115 -3.76 -8.87 1.89
C GLY A 115 -3.70 -7.90 3.06
N PRO A 116 -4.78 -7.79 3.86
CA PRO A 116 -4.81 -6.91 5.03
C PRO A 116 -3.62 -7.22 5.93
N GLN A 117 -2.83 -6.19 6.22
CA GLN A 117 -1.64 -6.29 7.03
C GLN A 117 -1.99 -6.90 8.39
N SER A 118 -1.59 -8.14 8.63
CA SER A 118 -1.49 -8.67 9.97
C SER A 118 -0.33 -7.93 10.62
N ARG A 119 -0.61 -6.83 11.32
CA ARG A 119 0.30 -6.37 12.37
C ARG A 119 0.36 -7.52 13.37
N ALA A 120 1.34 -8.40 13.22
CA ALA A 120 1.85 -9.13 14.35
C ALA A 120 2.21 -8.02 15.33
N ALA A 121 1.41 -7.87 16.39
CA ALA A 121 1.76 -6.99 17.47
C ALA A 121 3.15 -7.45 17.89
N SER A 122 4.17 -6.66 17.54
CA SER A 122 5.48 -6.85 18.13
C SER A 122 5.17 -6.75 19.61
N ALA A 123 5.31 -7.88 20.32
CA ALA A 123 4.94 -7.94 21.73
C ALA A 123 5.56 -6.69 22.35
N PRO A 124 4.77 -5.83 23.03
CA PRO A 124 5.31 -4.63 23.61
C PRO A 124 6.54 -5.06 24.39
N SER A 125 7.70 -4.47 24.11
CA SER A 125 8.86 -4.67 24.96
C SER A 125 8.37 -4.32 26.35
N ALA A 126 8.17 -5.35 27.17
CA ALA A 126 7.47 -5.20 28.44
C ALA A 126 8.11 -4.01 29.16
N LEU A 127 7.31 -3.00 29.49
CA LEU A 127 7.76 -1.82 30.24
C LEU A 127 8.52 -2.34 31.45
N ARG A 128 9.84 -2.16 31.47
CA ARG A 128 10.68 -2.64 32.57
C ARG A 128 10.78 -1.54 33.60
N GLU A 129 10.55 -1.90 34.84
CA GLU A 129 10.77 -1.02 35.97
C GLU A 129 12.28 -0.74 36.11
N MET A 130 12.63 0.53 36.28
CA MET A 130 14.01 1.01 36.39
C MET A 130 14.22 1.64 37.77
N ASP A 131 15.21 1.18 38.52
CA ASP A 131 15.69 1.85 39.75
C ASP A 131 16.73 2.91 39.35
N CYS A 132 16.38 4.19 39.51
CA CYS A 132 17.24 5.33 39.20
C CYS A 132 17.78 5.93 40.50
N ARG A 133 19.11 5.87 40.69
CA ARG A 133 19.76 6.44 41.88
C ARG A 133 20.52 7.71 41.53
N PRO A 134 20.27 8.83 42.24
CA PRO A 134 21.04 10.06 42.04
C PRO A 134 22.46 9.88 42.56
N ARG A 135 23.44 10.35 41.79
CA ARG A 135 24.86 10.39 42.15
C ARG A 135 25.36 11.82 42.04
N PRO A 136 26.08 12.32 43.06
CA PRO A 136 26.74 13.61 42.94
C PRO A 136 27.86 13.51 41.90
N VAL A 137 27.90 14.47 40.99
CA VAL A 137 28.97 14.67 40.01
C VAL A 137 29.48 16.10 40.14
N GLU A 138 30.70 16.36 39.70
CA GLU A 138 31.27 17.70 39.79
C GLU A 138 30.40 18.69 39.00
N GLY A 139 29.76 19.63 39.72
CA GLY A 139 28.83 20.59 39.13
C GLY A 139 27.34 20.17 39.09
N GLY A 140 26.93 19.06 39.70
CA GLY A 140 25.51 18.72 39.80
C GLY A 140 25.18 17.29 40.25
N PHE A 141 24.04 16.79 39.81
CA PHE A 141 23.59 15.41 40.05
C PHE A 141 23.33 14.71 38.71
N SER A 142 23.82 13.49 38.57
CA SER A 142 23.45 12.59 37.48
C SER A 142 22.60 11.45 38.03
N SER A 143 21.73 10.86 37.19
CA SER A 143 20.92 9.69 37.55
C SER A 143 21.39 8.49 36.74
N GLU A 144 21.87 7.45 37.43
CA GLU A 144 22.12 6.15 36.81
C GLU A 144 20.89 5.26 37.05
N CYS A 145 20.29 4.76 35.97
CA CYS A 145 19.10 3.91 36.00
C CYS A 145 19.45 2.48 35.62
N ARG A 146 19.07 1.51 36.46
CA ARG A 146 19.26 0.07 36.18
C ARG A 146 17.92 -0.67 36.24
N PRO A 147 17.69 -1.68 35.39
CA PRO A 147 16.47 -2.49 35.47
C PRO A 147 16.41 -3.23 36.82
N VAL A 148 15.25 -3.24 37.47
CA VAL A 148 15.06 -3.88 38.79
C VAL A 148 15.35 -5.39 38.74
N ASP A 149 15.06 -6.04 37.61
CA ASP A 149 15.29 -7.47 37.38
C ASP A 149 16.71 -7.82 36.88
N ALA A 150 17.61 -6.84 36.80
CA ALA A 150 19.00 -7.08 36.41
C ALA A 150 19.74 -7.74 37.58
N THR A 151 19.53 -9.04 37.77
CA THR A 151 20.40 -9.89 38.58
C THR A 151 21.86 -9.64 38.18
N ASP A 152 22.73 -9.41 39.17
CA ASP A 152 24.15 -9.03 39.07
C ASP A 152 25.06 -10.01 38.26
N GLY A 153 24.49 -10.97 37.54
CA GLY A 153 25.18 -12.04 36.83
C GLY A 153 25.47 -11.78 35.34
N LYS A 154 25.28 -10.56 34.81
CA LYS A 154 25.55 -10.23 33.40
C LYS A 154 26.85 -9.45 33.19
N GLY A 155 27.78 -9.50 34.14
CA GLY A 155 29.15 -8.99 33.98
C GLY A 155 30.10 -10.10 33.52
N LEU A 156 30.96 -9.80 32.55
CA LEU A 156 32.00 -10.72 32.09
C LEU A 156 33.05 -10.88 33.22
N SER A 157 33.07 -12.03 33.90
CA SER A 157 34.03 -12.30 34.96
C SER A 157 35.33 -12.84 34.37
N ILE A 158 36.41 -12.07 34.49
CA ILE A 158 37.74 -12.48 34.07
C ILE A 158 38.50 -12.87 35.33
N LYS A 159 38.81 -14.15 35.50
CA LYS A 159 39.80 -14.61 36.48
C LYS A 159 41.19 -14.37 35.90
N LEU A 160 41.88 -13.36 36.43
CA LEU A 160 43.32 -13.25 36.32
C LEU A 160 43.94 -14.10 37.43
N TRP A 161 45.15 -14.63 37.21
CA TRP A 161 45.96 -15.48 38.10
C TRP A 161 45.78 -17.00 37.94
N GLY A 162 46.71 -17.59 37.17
CA GLY A 162 47.24 -18.93 37.39
C GLY A 162 48.63 -18.76 38.01
N ASP A 163 48.84 -19.35 39.18
CA ASP A 163 50.14 -19.37 39.85
C ASP A 163 51.08 -20.31 39.10
N LYS A 164 52.33 -19.88 38.99
CA LYS A 164 53.41 -20.58 38.32
C LYS A 164 54.39 -20.93 39.43
N ASP A 165 54.34 -22.18 39.88
CA ASP A 165 55.48 -23.07 40.13
C ASP A 165 54.99 -24.48 40.48
#